data_AF-A0A9D8DF94-F1
#
_entry.id   AF-A0A9D8DF94-F1
#
_cell.length_a   1.000
_cell.length_b   1.000
_cell.length_c   1.000
_cell.angle_alpha   90.00
_cell.angle_beta   90.00
_cell.angle_gamma   90.00
#
_symmetry.space_group_name_H-M   'P 1'
#
loop_
_entity.id
_entity.type
_entity.pdbx_description
1 polymer ?
#
loop_
_entity_poly.entity_id
_entity_poly.type
_entity_poly.pdbx_seq_one_letter_code
_entity_poly.pdbx_strand_id
1 'polypeptide(L)'
;MREGATPLTVLRDTRLAAAAALICVAAAAGCGTGAGAGEGEVELTVSRDYGADVLLERSAEVSESDTVLDVLDSSAEVETSYGGGFVDSIDGLAGGTDDGRSSDWFFYVNGIESPVGSAEAGVAGGDRIWWDHHDWSTAMRVPAVVGSWPQPFTGGFEGRDWSTGVYCGGARGACAAVNDALEDEGVRTGADPGPSDDAEGEDGEIRVLVGPWQAISDDPVAALLAGGPRRSGVFATFSGVEPSVGLTLLDERGRVAEVLTAGAGLVAALRPGEGPPTWVVTGTDDRGVAAALDLLGDPLRDRFAAAIVENQGHVGVPVR
;
A
#
# COMPACT_ATOMS: atom_id res chain seq x y z
N MET A 1 -79.45 46.26 41.59
CA MET A 1 -78.80 47.44 40.99
C MET A 1 -78.15 46.99 39.70
N ARG A 2 -78.74 47.43 38.58
CA ARG A 2 -78.16 47.64 37.24
C ARG A 2 -77.42 46.43 36.64
N GLU A 3 -78.15 45.52 35.99
CA GLU A 3 -78.53 45.54 34.54
C GLU A 3 -77.34 45.07 33.67
N GLY A 4 -77.38 44.02 32.84
CA GLY A 4 -78.37 43.01 32.40
C GLY A 4 -77.60 41.94 31.59
N ALA A 5 -77.98 40.66 31.62
CA ALA A 5 -78.92 40.02 30.67
C ALA A 5 -78.31 39.89 29.24
N THR A 6 -78.26 38.77 28.50
CA THR A 6 -78.80 37.40 28.51
C THR A 6 -78.10 36.68 27.33
N PRO A 7 -77.93 35.34 27.33
CA PRO A 7 -77.39 34.59 26.18
C PRO A 7 -78.51 34.27 25.17
N LEU A 8 -78.19 33.86 23.94
CA LEU A 8 -78.94 32.85 23.16
C LEU A 8 -78.36 32.61 21.77
N THR A 9 -78.13 31.33 21.53
CA THR A 9 -78.02 30.58 20.28
C THR A 9 -79.10 30.97 19.27
N VAL A 10 -78.81 30.91 17.96
CA VAL A 10 -79.60 30.18 16.94
C VAL A 10 -78.91 30.21 15.57
N LEU A 11 -78.68 28.99 15.08
CA LEU A 11 -78.39 28.52 13.72
C LEU A 11 -79.14 29.23 12.59
N ARG A 12 -78.49 29.39 11.42
CA ARG A 12 -78.77 28.59 10.20
C ARG A 12 -78.10 29.15 8.95
N ASP A 13 -77.54 28.22 8.17
CA ASP A 13 -77.66 28.08 6.71
C ASP A 13 -77.20 29.28 5.85
N THR A 14 -76.29 29.20 4.88
CA THR A 14 -76.07 28.11 3.93
C THR A 14 -74.90 28.51 3.00
N ARG A 15 -74.21 27.48 2.48
CA ARG A 15 -73.67 27.38 1.10
C ARG A 15 -72.35 28.10 0.73
N LEU A 16 -71.37 27.22 0.52
CA LEU A 16 -70.57 27.04 -0.70
C LEU A 16 -69.50 28.09 -1.05
N ALA A 17 -68.27 27.64 -0.77
CA ALA A 17 -67.21 27.39 -1.75
C ALA A 17 -66.16 28.48 -2.03
N ALA A 18 -64.92 27.98 -2.01
CA ALA A 18 -63.70 28.44 -2.69
C ALA A 18 -63.03 29.72 -2.13
N ALA A 19 -61.73 29.79 -1.89
CA ALA A 19 -60.63 28.85 -2.09
C ALA A 19 -59.50 29.20 -1.12
N ALA A 20 -58.81 28.16 -0.64
CA ALA A 20 -57.63 28.25 0.17
C ALA A 20 -56.38 28.50 -0.68
N ALA A 21 -55.49 29.35 -0.19
CA ALA A 21 -54.06 29.31 -0.50
C ALA A 21 -53.29 29.77 0.74
N LEU A 22 -53.19 28.90 1.75
CA LEU A 22 -52.17 28.99 2.79
C LEU A 22 -51.03 28.06 2.38
N ILE A 23 -49.93 28.66 1.92
CA ILE A 23 -48.66 27.96 1.74
C ILE A 23 -48.07 27.78 3.13
N CYS A 24 -48.28 26.60 3.73
CA CYS A 24 -47.50 26.13 4.87
C CYS A 24 -46.24 25.46 4.32
N VAL A 25 -45.12 26.19 4.31
CA VAL A 25 -43.79 25.57 4.12
C VAL A 25 -43.48 24.78 5.38
N ALA A 26 -43.71 23.47 5.34
CA ALA A 26 -43.18 22.55 6.34
C ALA A 26 -41.67 22.42 6.09
N ALA A 27 -40.86 23.00 6.96
CA ALA A 27 -39.45 22.68 7.05
C ALA A 27 -39.31 21.24 7.56
N ALA A 28 -39.29 20.29 6.63
CA ALA A 28 -38.74 18.97 6.91
C ALA A 28 -37.22 19.13 7.00
N ALA A 29 -36.73 19.40 8.21
CA ALA A 29 -35.36 19.07 8.58
C ALA A 29 -35.27 17.54 8.58
N GLY A 30 -35.10 16.97 7.39
CA GLY A 30 -34.56 15.63 7.27
C GLY A 30 -33.11 15.71 7.69
N CYS A 31 -32.80 15.25 8.90
CA CYS A 31 -31.49 14.66 9.17
C CYS A 31 -31.39 13.41 8.30
N GLY A 32 -31.14 13.60 7.00
CA GLY A 32 -30.56 12.57 6.17
C GLY A 32 -29.09 12.56 6.54
N THR A 33 -28.67 11.60 7.37
CA THR A 33 -27.33 11.05 7.31
C THR A 33 -27.19 10.48 5.91
N GLY A 34 -26.84 11.35 4.96
CA GLY A 34 -26.48 10.92 3.62
C GLY A 34 -25.24 10.06 3.77
N ALA A 35 -25.28 8.86 3.19
CA ALA A 35 -24.06 8.22 2.74
C ALA A 35 -23.21 9.31 2.07
N GLY A 36 -21.99 9.51 2.55
CA GLY A 36 -21.06 10.46 1.97
C GLY A 36 -21.04 10.27 0.45
N ALA A 37 -20.87 11.35 -0.31
CA ALA A 37 -20.62 11.19 -1.73
C ALA A 37 -19.43 10.23 -1.88
N GLY A 38 -19.58 9.16 -2.67
CA GLY A 38 -18.51 8.18 -2.85
C GLY A 38 -17.22 8.89 -3.24
N GLU A 39 -16.14 8.61 -2.51
CA GLU A 39 -14.84 9.27 -2.67
C GLU A 39 -13.97 8.61 -3.73
N GLY A 40 -14.47 7.54 -4.36
CA GLY A 40 -13.82 6.84 -5.45
C GLY A 40 -13.90 5.34 -5.26
N GLU A 41 -13.03 4.64 -5.96
CA GLU A 41 -12.91 3.19 -5.92
C GLU A 41 -11.50 2.83 -5.41
N VAL A 42 -11.42 1.82 -4.56
CA VAL A 42 -10.14 1.21 -4.12
C VAL A 42 -9.97 -0.16 -4.74
N GLU A 43 -8.72 -0.59 -4.89
CA GLU A 43 -8.39 -1.96 -5.28
C GLU A 43 -8.05 -2.79 -4.03
N LEU A 44 -8.79 -3.87 -3.79
CA LEU A 44 -8.51 -4.86 -2.75
C LEU A 44 -7.91 -6.12 -3.37
N THR A 45 -6.74 -6.53 -2.88
CA THR A 45 -6.14 -7.84 -3.16
C THR A 45 -5.99 -8.63 -1.87
N VAL A 46 -6.37 -9.91 -1.88
CA VAL A 46 -6.08 -10.87 -0.81
C VAL A 46 -5.27 -12.00 -1.41
N SER A 47 -4.11 -12.28 -0.83
CA SER A 47 -3.20 -13.33 -1.28
C SER A 47 -2.62 -14.13 -0.12
N ARG A 48 -1.84 -15.15 -0.47
CA ARG A 48 -1.05 -15.93 0.48
C ARG A 48 0.33 -16.24 -0.04
N ASP A 49 1.17 -16.60 0.92
CA ASP A 49 2.59 -16.92 0.81
C ASP A 49 3.34 -15.90 -0.06
N TYR A 50 3.36 -14.64 0.45
CA TYR A 50 4.12 -13.52 -0.08
C TYR A 50 3.65 -13.08 -1.49
N GLY A 51 2.33 -13.05 -1.71
CA GLY A 51 1.72 -12.62 -2.97
C GLY A 51 1.76 -13.62 -4.12
N ALA A 52 2.30 -14.82 -3.89
CA ALA A 52 2.46 -15.78 -4.96
C ALA A 52 1.17 -16.55 -5.31
N ASP A 53 0.18 -16.63 -4.41
CA ASP A 53 -1.17 -17.11 -4.74
C ASP A 53 -2.22 -16.06 -4.37
N VAL A 54 -2.84 -15.45 -5.39
CA VAL A 54 -3.96 -14.52 -5.23
C VAL A 54 -5.25 -15.29 -4.98
N LEU A 55 -5.95 -14.94 -3.90
CA LEU A 55 -7.20 -15.57 -3.45
C LEU A 55 -8.41 -14.72 -3.85
N LEU A 56 -8.27 -13.40 -3.81
CA LEU A 56 -9.31 -12.44 -4.11
C LEU A 56 -8.72 -11.17 -4.74
N GLU A 57 -9.37 -10.66 -5.79
CA GLU A 57 -9.15 -9.30 -6.30
C GLU A 57 -10.52 -8.66 -6.54
N ARG A 58 -10.73 -7.47 -5.98
CA ARG A 58 -11.98 -6.72 -6.09
C ARG A 58 -11.69 -5.23 -6.19
N SER A 59 -12.58 -4.53 -6.85
CA SER A 59 -12.71 -3.09 -6.67
C SER A 59 -13.92 -2.79 -5.80
N ALA A 60 -13.80 -1.80 -4.92
CA ALA A 60 -14.87 -1.40 -4.00
C ALA A 60 -15.03 0.11 -3.97
N GLU A 61 -16.28 0.59 -4.04
CA GLU A 61 -16.59 1.99 -3.81
C GLU A 61 -16.43 2.31 -2.32
N VAL A 62 -15.78 3.44 -2.01
CA VAL A 62 -15.52 3.87 -0.63
C VAL A 62 -16.06 5.27 -0.35
N SER A 63 -16.30 5.54 0.94
CA SER A 63 -16.69 6.83 1.51
C SER A 63 -15.62 7.34 2.48
N GLU A 64 -15.64 8.63 2.83
CA GLU A 64 -14.60 9.24 3.72
C GLU A 64 -14.50 8.64 5.13
N SER A 65 -15.47 7.82 5.54
CA SER A 65 -15.47 7.14 6.83
C SER A 65 -15.02 5.68 6.77
N ASP A 66 -14.83 5.12 5.57
CA ASP A 66 -14.53 3.70 5.42
C ASP A 66 -13.08 3.41 5.83
N THR A 67 -12.90 2.24 6.42
CA THR A 67 -11.60 1.72 6.85
C THR A 67 -11.20 0.51 6.01
N VAL A 68 -9.93 0.11 6.11
CA VAL A 68 -9.43 -1.12 5.49
C VAL A 68 -10.28 -2.34 5.90
N LEU A 69 -10.74 -2.39 7.16
CA LEU A 69 -11.61 -3.46 7.63
C LEU A 69 -12.98 -3.42 6.96
N ASP A 70 -13.58 -2.24 6.79
CA ASP A 70 -14.89 -2.10 6.12
C ASP A 70 -14.81 -2.55 4.66
N VAL A 71 -13.72 -2.20 3.96
CA VAL A 71 -13.48 -2.66 2.58
C VAL A 71 -13.34 -4.18 2.53
N LEU A 72 -12.58 -4.77 3.46
CA LEU A 72 -12.40 -6.22 3.51
C LEU A 72 -13.71 -6.95 3.84
N ASP A 73 -14.45 -6.51 4.86
CA ASP A 73 -15.72 -7.11 5.31
C ASP A 73 -16.82 -7.04 4.24
N SER A 74 -16.77 -6.02 3.37
CA SER A 74 -17.67 -5.94 2.21
C SER A 74 -17.39 -6.98 1.12
N SER A 75 -16.20 -7.58 1.12
CA SER A 75 -15.67 -8.39 0.02
C SER A 75 -15.38 -9.86 0.39
N ALA A 76 -15.18 -10.18 1.66
CA ALA A 76 -14.83 -11.51 2.17
C ALA A 76 -15.47 -11.79 3.54
N GLU A 77 -15.52 -13.06 3.95
CA GLU A 77 -15.91 -13.42 5.32
C GLU A 77 -14.72 -13.19 6.27
N VAL A 78 -14.89 -12.32 7.27
CA VAL A 78 -13.80 -11.91 8.18
C VAL A 78 -14.15 -12.27 9.62
N GLU A 79 -13.19 -12.91 10.31
CA GLU A 79 -13.24 -13.05 11.77
C GLU A 79 -12.19 -12.12 12.39
N THR A 80 -12.58 -11.40 13.44
CA THR A 80 -11.70 -10.44 14.10
C THR A 80 -11.66 -10.59 15.62
N SER A 81 -10.54 -10.17 16.18
CA SER A 81 -10.31 -10.04 17.61
C SER A 81 -10.00 -8.59 17.99
N TYR A 82 -10.02 -8.30 19.29
CA TYR A 82 -9.68 -6.98 19.85
C TYR A 82 -10.50 -5.81 19.28
N GLY A 83 -11.76 -6.07 18.88
CA GLY A 83 -12.67 -5.05 18.35
C GLY A 83 -12.35 -4.64 16.91
N GLY A 84 -11.76 -5.53 16.10
CA GLY A 84 -11.42 -5.26 14.70
C GLY A 84 -9.98 -4.80 14.49
N GLY A 85 -9.21 -4.60 15.57
CA GLY A 85 -7.80 -4.25 15.48
C GLY A 85 -6.90 -5.39 14.98
N PHE A 86 -7.41 -6.62 14.95
CA PHE A 86 -6.70 -7.80 14.49
C PHE A 86 -7.65 -8.72 13.71
N VAL A 87 -7.26 -9.10 12.48
CA VAL A 87 -7.99 -10.03 11.63
C VAL A 87 -7.46 -11.44 11.86
N ASP A 88 -8.29 -12.30 12.43
CA ASP A 88 -7.92 -13.69 12.76
C ASP A 88 -8.01 -14.59 11.53
N SER A 89 -9.03 -14.37 10.68
CA SER A 89 -9.25 -15.18 9.48
C SER A 89 -9.94 -14.39 8.36
N ILE A 90 -9.66 -14.79 7.12
CA ILE A 90 -10.31 -14.32 5.89
C ILE A 90 -10.72 -15.55 5.08
N ASP A 91 -12.00 -15.67 4.76
CA ASP A 91 -12.61 -16.81 4.04
C ASP A 91 -12.20 -18.18 4.63
N GLY A 92 -12.10 -18.25 5.95
CA GLY A 92 -11.76 -19.47 6.71
C GLY A 92 -10.27 -19.83 6.76
N LEU A 93 -9.39 -19.04 6.12
CA LEU A 93 -7.94 -19.17 6.30
C LEU A 93 -7.51 -18.32 7.50
N ALA A 94 -7.11 -19.00 8.58
CA ALA A 94 -6.73 -18.35 9.84
C ALA A 94 -5.20 -18.23 10.02
N GLY A 95 -4.79 -17.26 10.83
CA GLY A 95 -3.44 -17.24 11.41
C GLY A 95 -3.19 -18.46 12.32
N GLY A 96 -1.93 -18.85 12.47
CA GLY A 96 -1.59 -19.97 13.34
C GLY A 96 -0.14 -20.45 13.22
N THR A 97 0.21 -21.38 14.11
CA THR A 97 1.52 -22.04 14.09
C THR A 97 1.37 -23.49 13.65
N ASP A 98 2.07 -23.88 12.59
CA ASP A 98 2.11 -25.24 12.06
C ASP A 98 3.52 -25.62 11.59
N ASP A 99 3.99 -26.82 11.96
CA ASP A 99 5.35 -27.32 11.66
C ASP A 99 6.49 -26.31 11.97
N GLY A 100 6.34 -25.54 13.04
CA GLY A 100 7.32 -24.53 13.47
C GLY A 100 7.34 -23.25 12.63
N ARG A 101 6.38 -23.09 11.71
CA ARG A 101 6.06 -21.84 11.03
C ARG A 101 4.94 -21.14 11.76
N SER A 102 5.00 -19.82 11.84
CA SER A 102 3.93 -18.98 12.35
C SER A 102 3.50 -18.07 11.22
N SER A 103 2.26 -18.22 10.78
CA SER A 103 1.68 -17.42 9.71
C SER A 103 0.53 -16.59 10.23
N ASP A 104 0.37 -15.41 9.66
CA ASP A 104 -0.69 -14.47 10.03
C ASP A 104 -1.09 -13.58 8.85
N TRP A 105 -2.15 -12.81 9.03
CA TRP A 105 -2.60 -11.81 8.07
C TRP A 105 -1.91 -10.47 8.31
N PHE A 106 -1.25 -9.98 7.28
CA PHE A 106 -0.69 -8.63 7.24
C PHE A 106 -1.37 -7.84 6.14
N PHE A 107 -1.46 -6.53 6.31
CA PHE A 107 -2.02 -5.66 5.28
C PHE A 107 -1.14 -4.45 4.98
N TYR A 108 -1.26 -4.03 3.73
CA TYR A 108 -0.52 -2.95 3.13
C TYR A 108 -1.51 -1.97 2.50
N VAL A 109 -1.29 -0.68 2.73
CA VAL A 109 -1.95 0.39 1.98
C VAL A 109 -0.89 1.06 1.13
N ASN A 110 -1.08 1.03 -0.19
CA ASN A 110 -0.14 1.59 -1.16
C ASN A 110 1.30 1.09 -0.95
N GLY A 111 1.45 -0.20 -0.64
CA GLY A 111 2.74 -0.87 -0.49
C GLY A 111 3.41 -0.68 0.88
N ILE A 112 2.74 -0.06 1.84
CA ILE A 112 3.26 0.20 3.18
C ILE A 112 2.50 -0.62 4.22
N GLU A 113 3.22 -1.39 5.04
CA GLU A 113 2.63 -2.12 6.17
C GLU A 113 2.05 -1.11 7.16
N SER A 114 0.76 -1.23 7.47
CA SER A 114 0.08 -0.24 8.31
C SER A 114 0.59 -0.26 9.76
N PRO A 115 0.90 0.90 10.36
CA PRO A 115 1.28 0.98 11.78
C PRO A 115 0.09 0.90 12.73
N VAL A 116 -1.15 0.96 12.22
CA VAL A 116 -2.40 0.88 12.98
C VAL A 116 -3.26 -0.30 12.50
N GLY A 117 -4.20 -0.74 13.34
CA GLY A 117 -5.13 -1.82 13.00
C GLY A 117 -6.07 -1.47 11.85
N SER A 118 -6.59 -2.48 11.15
CA SER A 118 -7.41 -2.29 9.94
C SER A 118 -8.73 -1.57 10.20
N ALA A 119 -9.27 -1.63 11.42
CA ALA A 119 -10.44 -0.86 11.85
C ALA A 119 -10.17 0.63 12.11
N GLU A 120 -8.90 1.06 12.11
CA GLU A 120 -8.49 2.46 12.31
C GLU A 120 -7.84 3.06 11.04
N ALA A 121 -7.36 2.21 10.13
CA ALA A 121 -6.75 2.62 8.88
C ALA A 121 -7.84 3.09 7.89
N GLY A 122 -8.01 4.41 7.78
CA GLY A 122 -8.88 5.02 6.75
C GLY A 122 -8.35 4.80 5.33
N VAL A 123 -9.25 4.82 4.36
CA VAL A 123 -8.93 4.63 2.93
C VAL A 123 -9.44 5.79 2.09
N ALA A 124 -8.78 6.07 0.99
CA ALA A 124 -9.17 7.07 0.01
C ALA A 124 -9.34 6.45 -1.38
N GLY A 125 -10.18 7.06 -2.22
CA GLY A 125 -10.33 6.63 -3.61
C GLY A 125 -9.00 6.60 -4.35
N GLY A 126 -8.72 5.48 -5.04
CA GLY A 126 -7.46 5.22 -5.71
C GLY A 126 -6.49 4.35 -4.90
N ASP A 127 -6.72 4.17 -3.59
CA ASP A 127 -5.85 3.32 -2.77
C ASP A 127 -5.84 1.87 -3.25
N ARG A 128 -4.68 1.24 -3.07
CA ARG A 128 -4.53 -0.21 -3.21
C ARG A 128 -4.27 -0.83 -1.84
N ILE A 129 -5.23 -1.63 -1.44
CA ILE A 129 -5.25 -2.37 -0.18
C ILE A 129 -4.85 -3.81 -0.50
N TRP A 130 -3.79 -4.28 0.14
CA TRP A 130 -3.29 -5.63 -0.07
C TRP A 130 -3.18 -6.38 1.25
N TRP A 131 -3.94 -7.45 1.39
CA TRP A 131 -3.83 -8.43 2.47
C TRP A 131 -3.03 -9.64 1.99
N ASP A 132 -2.05 -10.07 2.79
CA ASP A 132 -1.29 -11.29 2.51
C ASP A 132 -1.15 -12.15 3.76
N HIS A 133 -1.50 -13.43 3.63
CA HIS A 133 -1.24 -14.45 4.65
C HIS A 133 0.14 -15.07 4.43
N HIS A 134 1.08 -14.83 5.33
CA HIS A 134 2.43 -15.37 5.19
C HIS A 134 3.10 -15.73 6.51
N ASP A 135 4.13 -16.59 6.42
CA ASP A 135 5.01 -16.93 7.56
C ASP A 135 5.84 -15.73 8.00
N TRP A 136 5.78 -15.35 9.27
CA TRP A 136 6.56 -14.26 9.85
C TRP A 136 7.72 -14.74 10.74
N SER A 137 8.02 -16.05 10.73
CA SER A 137 9.07 -16.67 11.55
C SER A 137 10.48 -16.19 11.16
N THR A 138 10.68 -15.91 9.87
CA THR A 138 11.94 -15.37 9.35
C THR A 138 12.02 -13.86 9.53
N ALA A 139 11.01 -13.12 9.08
CA ALA A 139 10.91 -11.67 9.21
C ALA A 139 9.61 -11.32 9.92
N MET A 140 9.70 -10.75 11.13
CA MET A 140 8.50 -10.40 11.92
C MET A 140 7.67 -9.28 11.29
N ARG A 141 8.30 -8.48 10.42
CA ARG A 141 7.69 -7.40 9.67
C ARG A 141 8.35 -7.30 8.30
N VAL A 142 7.58 -6.88 7.31
CA VAL A 142 8.09 -6.42 6.02
C VAL A 142 7.48 -5.04 5.78
N PRO A 143 8.10 -3.96 6.27
CA PRO A 143 7.42 -2.67 6.41
C PRO A 143 7.05 -1.97 5.10
N ALA A 144 7.67 -2.36 3.98
CA ALA A 144 7.38 -1.84 2.65
C ALA A 144 7.57 -2.93 1.59
N VAL A 145 6.71 -2.91 0.57
CA VAL A 145 6.68 -3.88 -0.53
C VAL A 145 6.51 -3.18 -1.88
N VAL A 146 6.96 -3.83 -2.96
CA VAL A 146 6.85 -3.27 -4.32
C VAL A 146 5.48 -3.52 -4.98
N GLY A 147 4.69 -4.41 -4.38
CA GLY A 147 3.44 -4.99 -4.87
C GLY A 147 2.38 -4.01 -5.33
N SER A 148 2.38 -2.81 -4.74
CA SER A 148 1.38 -1.77 -4.98
C SER A 148 1.84 -0.72 -5.98
N TRP A 149 2.89 -0.96 -6.78
CA TRP A 149 3.27 -0.04 -7.86
C TRP A 149 2.05 0.40 -8.70
N PRO A 150 1.90 1.69 -9.05
CA PRO A 150 2.73 2.85 -8.66
C PRO A 150 2.20 3.59 -7.41
N GLN A 151 1.19 3.05 -6.71
CA GLN A 151 0.41 3.77 -5.69
C GLN A 151 1.18 4.53 -4.60
N PRO A 152 2.27 4.00 -4.00
CA PRO A 152 2.98 4.79 -2.99
C PRO A 152 3.47 6.14 -3.52
N PHE A 153 3.72 6.26 -4.83
CA PHE A 153 4.21 7.47 -5.49
C PHE A 153 3.08 8.39 -6.00
N THR A 154 1.91 7.84 -6.33
CA THR A 154 0.79 8.58 -6.94
C THR A 154 -0.29 8.97 -5.95
N GLY A 155 -0.64 8.08 -5.01
CA GLY A 155 -1.68 8.28 -4.00
C GLY A 155 -1.14 8.55 -2.60
N GLY A 156 0.16 8.35 -2.38
CA GLY A 156 0.78 8.51 -1.07
C GLY A 156 0.35 7.43 -0.08
N PHE A 157 0.51 7.68 1.21
CA PHE A 157 0.09 6.78 2.28
C PHE A 157 0.02 7.52 3.62
N GLU A 158 -0.69 6.95 4.60
CA GLU A 158 -0.90 7.57 5.92
C GLU A 158 -1.51 9.00 5.83
N GLY A 159 -2.37 9.22 4.83
CA GLY A 159 -3.05 10.50 4.59
C GLY A 159 -2.12 11.62 4.10
N ARG A 160 -0.96 11.27 3.54
CA ARG A 160 0.05 12.23 3.06
C ARG A 160 0.50 11.89 1.65
N ASP A 161 0.55 12.91 0.81
CA ASP A 161 1.29 12.87 -0.44
C ASP A 161 2.79 13.05 -0.14
N TRP A 162 3.61 12.20 -0.74
CA TRP A 162 5.07 12.26 -0.58
C TRP A 162 5.71 12.64 -1.91
N SER A 163 6.69 13.56 -1.87
CA SER A 163 7.55 13.77 -3.04
C SER A 163 8.39 12.52 -3.31
N THR A 164 8.94 12.44 -4.52
CA THR A 164 9.81 11.33 -4.93
C THR A 164 11.10 11.87 -5.50
N GLY A 165 12.23 11.39 -4.96
CA GLY A 165 13.57 11.70 -5.44
C GLY A 165 14.24 10.47 -6.05
N VAL A 166 14.85 10.63 -7.23
CA VAL A 166 15.66 9.58 -7.87
C VAL A 166 17.14 9.87 -7.63
N TYR A 167 17.83 8.94 -6.97
CA TYR A 167 19.20 9.09 -6.49
C TYR A 167 20.14 8.18 -7.28
N CYS A 168 21.04 8.79 -8.06
CA CYS A 168 21.93 8.07 -8.95
C CYS A 168 23.23 7.59 -8.29
N GLY A 169 23.36 6.28 -8.10
CA GLY A 169 24.64 5.60 -7.85
C GLY A 169 25.31 5.05 -9.11
N GLY A 170 24.60 4.95 -10.24
CA GLY A 170 25.10 4.27 -11.46
C GLY A 170 25.12 5.13 -12.72
N ALA A 171 25.04 4.45 -13.87
CA ALA A 171 24.93 5.09 -15.18
C ALA A 171 23.71 6.04 -15.23
N ARG A 172 23.92 7.28 -15.67
CA ARG A 172 22.87 8.31 -15.74
C ARG A 172 21.64 7.89 -16.56
N GLY A 173 21.84 7.05 -17.58
CA GLY A 173 20.75 6.50 -18.38
C GLY A 173 19.81 5.58 -17.60
N ALA A 174 20.30 4.86 -16.60
CA ALA A 174 19.46 4.00 -15.75
C ALA A 174 18.53 4.85 -14.86
N CYS A 175 19.06 5.91 -14.24
CA CYS A 175 18.21 6.83 -13.47
C CYS A 175 17.18 7.55 -14.34
N ALA A 176 17.58 7.97 -15.55
CA ALA A 176 16.66 8.59 -16.50
C ALA A 176 15.53 7.61 -16.85
N ALA A 177 15.82 6.33 -17.05
CA ALA A 177 14.79 5.32 -17.30
C ALA A 177 13.86 5.11 -16.09
N VAL A 178 14.37 5.14 -14.85
CA VAL A 178 13.53 5.11 -13.64
C VAL A 178 12.64 6.35 -13.55
N ASN A 179 13.21 7.52 -13.86
CA ASN A 179 12.48 8.77 -13.89
C ASN A 179 11.35 8.74 -14.93
N ASP A 180 11.65 8.30 -16.15
CA ASP A 180 10.69 8.15 -17.23
C ASP A 180 9.56 7.16 -16.84
N ALA A 181 9.91 6.02 -16.22
CA ALA A 181 8.92 5.04 -15.74
C ALA A 181 7.99 5.61 -14.65
N LEU A 182 8.49 6.49 -13.78
CA LEU A 182 7.67 7.18 -12.78
C LEU A 182 6.81 8.29 -13.42
N GLU A 183 7.36 9.06 -14.35
CA GLU A 183 6.63 10.11 -15.08
C GLU A 183 5.50 9.55 -15.95
N ASP A 184 5.70 8.37 -16.55
CA ASP A 184 4.68 7.64 -17.33
C ASP A 184 3.47 7.24 -16.46
N GLU A 185 3.67 7.03 -15.15
CA GLU A 185 2.62 6.79 -14.15
C GLU A 185 2.04 8.10 -13.56
N GLY A 186 2.51 9.26 -14.03
CA GLY A 186 2.06 10.58 -13.57
C GLY A 186 2.75 11.08 -12.30
N VAL A 187 3.80 10.42 -11.83
CA VAL A 187 4.59 10.84 -10.66
C VAL A 187 5.47 12.03 -11.06
N ARG A 188 5.48 13.08 -10.22
CA ARG A 188 6.46 14.17 -10.36
C ARG A 188 7.67 13.84 -9.51
N THR A 189 8.79 13.59 -10.18
CA THR A 189 10.09 13.41 -9.54
C THR A 189 10.76 14.78 -9.33
N GLY A 190 11.48 14.92 -8.22
CA GLY A 190 12.36 16.06 -7.99
C GLY A 190 13.55 16.08 -8.96
N ALA A 191 14.24 17.23 -9.05
CA ALA A 191 15.54 17.27 -9.71
C ALA A 191 16.55 16.45 -8.88
N ASP A 192 17.31 15.53 -9.51
CA ASP A 192 18.40 14.74 -8.90
C ASP A 192 19.25 15.61 -7.95
N PRO A 193 19.07 15.48 -6.61
CA PRO A 193 19.77 16.36 -5.66
C PRO A 193 21.28 16.02 -5.59
N GLY A 194 21.72 14.95 -6.27
CA GLY A 194 23.00 14.33 -6.03
C GLY A 194 22.99 13.50 -4.73
N PRO A 195 24.08 12.75 -4.46
CA PRO A 195 24.19 11.97 -3.22
C PRO A 195 24.20 12.90 -1.99
N SER A 196 23.28 12.67 -1.05
CA SER A 196 23.31 13.26 0.29
C SER A 196 23.97 12.27 1.27
N ASP A 197 24.90 12.78 2.10
CA ASP A 197 25.70 11.96 3.04
C ASP A 197 24.88 11.46 4.25
N ASP A 198 23.64 11.91 4.43
CA ASP A 198 22.80 11.70 5.61
C ASP A 198 21.64 10.72 5.40
N ALA A 199 21.45 10.20 4.18
CA ALA A 199 20.40 9.22 3.84
C ALA A 199 18.96 9.68 4.09
N GLU A 200 18.81 10.96 4.37
CA GLU A 200 17.55 11.66 4.38
C GLU A 200 17.43 12.29 2.99
N GLY A 201 16.33 11.97 2.29
CA GLY A 201 16.01 12.69 1.06
C GLY A 201 15.57 14.11 1.41
N GLU A 202 15.54 15.01 0.40
CA GLU A 202 15.01 16.36 0.63
C GLU A 202 13.61 16.27 1.27
N ASP A 203 13.41 16.93 2.41
CA ASP A 203 12.12 17.04 3.12
C ASP A 203 11.40 15.71 3.48
N GLY A 204 12.14 14.61 3.63
CA GLY A 204 11.57 13.33 4.06
C GLY A 204 10.67 12.70 3.00
N GLU A 205 11.17 12.64 1.76
CA GLU A 205 10.50 12.09 0.57
C GLU A 205 10.68 10.57 0.39
N ILE A 206 9.95 9.98 -0.59
CA ILE A 206 10.24 8.63 -1.07
C ILE A 206 11.52 8.67 -1.90
N ARG A 207 12.51 7.87 -1.51
CA ARG A 207 13.81 7.81 -2.21
C ARG A 207 13.85 6.61 -3.14
N VAL A 208 14.31 6.78 -4.38
CA VAL A 208 14.58 5.68 -5.33
C VAL A 208 16.07 5.66 -5.65
N LEU A 209 16.81 4.74 -5.03
CA LEU A 209 18.24 4.56 -5.25
C LEU A 209 18.48 3.69 -6.49
N VAL A 210 19.24 4.21 -7.45
CA VAL A 210 19.47 3.53 -8.74
C VAL A 210 20.96 3.34 -8.99
N GLY A 211 21.41 2.10 -9.06
CA GLY A 211 22.81 1.79 -9.37
C GLY A 211 23.24 0.38 -8.98
N PRO A 212 24.42 -0.06 -9.43
CA PRO A 212 24.98 -1.34 -9.03
C PRO A 212 25.18 -1.35 -7.52
N TRP A 213 25.07 -2.52 -6.88
CA TRP A 213 25.06 -2.64 -5.42
C TRP A 213 26.21 -1.89 -4.75
N GLN A 214 27.42 -2.07 -5.26
CA GLN A 214 28.66 -1.44 -4.82
C GLN A 214 28.65 0.10 -4.83
N ALA A 215 27.76 0.72 -5.62
CA ALA A 215 27.64 2.17 -5.65
C ALA A 215 26.56 2.72 -4.70
N ILE A 216 25.62 1.87 -4.27
CA ILE A 216 24.54 2.26 -3.35
C ILE A 216 24.66 1.64 -1.97
N SER A 217 25.57 0.68 -1.76
CA SER A 217 25.70 -0.09 -0.52
C SER A 217 26.17 0.73 0.68
N ASP A 218 26.77 1.90 0.43
CA ASP A 218 27.17 2.83 1.48
C ASP A 218 25.99 3.67 2.00
N ASP A 219 24.85 3.71 1.28
CA ASP A 219 23.61 4.28 1.81
C ASP A 219 23.13 3.43 3.00
N PRO A 220 22.87 4.02 4.17
CA PRO A 220 22.56 3.27 5.39
C PRO A 220 21.21 2.53 5.34
N VAL A 221 20.25 2.98 4.51
CA VAL A 221 18.99 2.27 4.31
C VAL A 221 19.21 1.10 3.34
N ALA A 222 19.90 1.33 2.22
CA ALA A 222 20.25 0.25 1.29
C ALA A 222 21.09 -0.85 1.96
N ALA A 223 22.05 -0.45 2.82
CA ALA A 223 22.93 -1.34 3.57
C ALA A 223 22.18 -2.36 4.44
N LEU A 224 20.91 -2.11 4.78
CA LEU A 224 20.07 -3.07 5.50
C LEU A 224 19.85 -4.38 4.72
N LEU A 225 19.91 -4.35 3.38
CA LEU A 225 19.81 -5.55 2.54
C LEU A 225 20.90 -6.58 2.86
N ALA A 226 22.11 -6.13 3.22
CA ALA A 226 23.18 -7.03 3.64
C ALA A 226 22.86 -7.74 4.97
N GLY A 227 21.94 -7.18 5.77
CA GLY A 227 21.46 -7.76 7.02
C GLY A 227 20.39 -8.84 6.87
N GLY A 228 19.90 -9.07 5.64
CA GLY A 228 18.87 -10.06 5.32
C GLY A 228 17.46 -9.73 5.85
N PRO A 229 16.49 -10.64 5.65
CA PRO A 229 15.07 -10.34 5.83
C PRO A 229 14.69 -9.87 7.24
N ARG A 230 15.38 -10.34 8.28
CA ARG A 230 15.16 -9.88 9.68
C ARG A 230 15.43 -8.39 9.87
N ARG A 231 16.27 -7.79 9.04
CA ARG A 231 16.67 -6.37 9.14
C ARG A 231 16.02 -5.51 8.08
N SER A 232 15.87 -6.02 6.85
CA SER A 232 15.36 -5.24 5.72
C SER A 232 13.90 -5.52 5.37
N GLY A 233 13.33 -6.66 5.79
CA GLY A 233 12.09 -7.19 5.24
C GLY A 233 12.25 -7.84 3.85
N VAL A 234 13.43 -7.75 3.24
CA VAL A 234 13.70 -8.23 1.88
C VAL A 234 14.40 -9.58 1.92
N PHE A 235 13.86 -10.56 1.21
CA PHE A 235 14.38 -11.93 1.13
C PHE A 235 15.46 -12.11 0.06
N ALA A 236 16.34 -11.12 -0.04
CA ALA A 236 17.52 -11.15 -0.88
C ALA A 236 18.67 -10.43 -0.18
N THR A 237 19.90 -10.83 -0.51
CA THR A 237 21.10 -10.20 0.04
C THR A 237 22.21 -10.17 -1.00
N PHE A 238 22.99 -9.10 -1.00
CA PHE A 238 24.19 -8.99 -1.81
C PHE A 238 25.41 -9.41 -1.01
N SER A 239 26.36 -10.07 -1.67
CA SER A 239 27.62 -10.48 -1.07
C SER A 239 28.78 -10.29 -2.04
N GLY A 240 29.98 -10.21 -1.49
CA GLY A 240 31.21 -9.98 -2.26
C GLY A 240 31.47 -8.51 -2.54
N VAL A 241 32.60 -8.26 -3.21
CA VAL A 241 33.01 -6.96 -3.74
C VAL A 241 33.43 -7.16 -5.19
N GLU A 242 33.52 -6.09 -5.96
CA GLU A 242 33.97 -6.19 -7.35
C GLU A 242 35.33 -6.93 -7.47
N PRO A 243 35.49 -7.78 -8.49
CA PRO A 243 34.56 -8.02 -9.61
C PRO A 243 33.53 -9.15 -9.36
N SER A 244 33.39 -9.64 -8.13
CA SER A 244 32.59 -10.84 -7.80
C SER A 244 31.45 -10.53 -6.83
N VAL A 245 30.60 -9.57 -7.19
CA VAL A 245 29.35 -9.30 -6.46
C VAL A 245 28.30 -10.33 -6.88
N GLY A 246 27.64 -10.94 -5.90
CA GLY A 246 26.57 -11.91 -6.12
C GLY A 246 25.29 -11.51 -5.40
N LEU A 247 24.15 -11.75 -6.04
CA LEU A 247 22.82 -11.59 -5.47
C LEU A 247 22.30 -12.96 -5.02
N THR A 248 22.12 -13.12 -3.72
CA THR A 248 21.54 -14.33 -3.12
C THR A 248 20.06 -14.11 -2.89
N LEU A 249 19.22 -14.92 -3.53
CA LEU A 249 17.77 -14.96 -3.29
C LEU A 249 17.45 -16.01 -2.23
N LEU A 250 16.55 -15.66 -1.32
CA LEU A 250 16.15 -16.49 -0.19
C LEU A 250 14.70 -16.96 -0.33
N ASP A 251 14.41 -18.12 0.24
CA ASP A 251 13.04 -18.60 0.41
C ASP A 251 12.36 -17.97 1.65
N GLU A 252 11.07 -18.25 1.84
CA GLU A 252 10.26 -17.81 2.99
C GLU A 252 10.88 -18.16 4.36
N ARG A 253 11.76 -19.18 4.41
CA ARG A 253 12.47 -19.63 5.62
C ARG A 253 13.84 -18.95 5.78
N GLY A 254 14.19 -18.01 4.91
CA GLY A 254 15.49 -17.34 4.87
C GLY A 254 16.63 -18.24 4.42
N ARG A 255 16.34 -19.37 3.77
CA ARG A 255 17.35 -20.28 3.24
C ARG A 255 17.71 -19.85 1.82
N VAL A 256 18.95 -20.11 1.41
CA VAL A 256 19.41 -19.83 0.05
C VAL A 256 18.62 -20.66 -0.95
N ALA A 257 17.87 -19.98 -1.82
CA ALA A 257 17.16 -20.60 -2.94
C ALA A 257 18.02 -20.54 -4.21
N GLU A 258 18.61 -19.37 -4.49
CA GLU A 258 19.43 -19.16 -5.68
C GLU A 258 20.57 -18.17 -5.39
N VAL A 259 21.70 -18.37 -6.06
CA VAL A 259 22.84 -17.44 -6.03
C VAL A 259 23.12 -17.00 -7.46
N LEU A 260 22.82 -15.75 -7.74
CA LEU A 260 23.00 -15.12 -9.03
C LEU A 260 24.32 -14.36 -9.06
N THR A 261 24.96 -14.35 -10.22
CA THR A 261 26.26 -13.68 -10.42
C THR A 261 26.07 -12.44 -11.29
N ALA A 262 26.84 -12.29 -12.36
CA ALA A 262 26.77 -11.12 -13.21
C ALA A 262 25.40 -10.98 -13.90
N GLY A 263 24.95 -9.75 -14.16
CA GLY A 263 23.67 -9.48 -14.85
C GLY A 263 22.40 -9.68 -14.02
N ALA A 264 22.50 -9.89 -12.71
CA ALA A 264 21.35 -10.07 -11.83
C ALA A 264 20.82 -8.72 -11.33
N GLY A 265 19.51 -8.52 -11.39
CA GLY A 265 18.82 -7.29 -10.98
C GLY A 265 17.82 -7.51 -9.84
N LEU A 266 17.55 -6.47 -9.05
CA LEU A 266 16.61 -6.47 -7.93
C LEU A 266 15.88 -5.13 -7.87
N VAL A 267 14.55 -5.19 -7.70
CA VAL A 267 13.72 -4.07 -7.24
C VAL A 267 13.11 -4.44 -5.89
N ALA A 268 13.36 -3.62 -4.87
CA ALA A 268 12.86 -3.84 -3.52
C ALA A 268 12.58 -2.51 -2.81
N ALA A 269 11.71 -2.54 -1.79
CA ALA A 269 11.43 -1.40 -0.92
C ALA A 269 11.91 -1.70 0.52
N LEU A 270 12.48 -0.69 1.18
CA LEU A 270 12.98 -0.77 2.54
C LEU A 270 12.42 0.40 3.36
N ARG A 271 11.96 0.13 4.59
CA ARG A 271 11.43 1.17 5.48
C ARG A 271 11.84 0.88 6.93
N PRO A 272 13.01 1.35 7.39
CA PRO A 272 13.55 1.01 8.72
C PRO A 272 12.85 1.69 9.90
N GLY A 273 12.08 2.75 9.65
CA GLY A 273 11.31 3.47 10.65
C GLY A 273 9.95 3.88 10.10
N GLU A 274 9.33 4.90 10.68
CA GLU A 274 7.98 5.34 10.28
C GLU A 274 7.99 6.38 9.13
N GLY A 275 9.17 6.79 8.65
CA GLY A 275 9.29 7.66 7.48
C GLY A 275 8.99 6.93 6.16
N PRO A 276 9.07 7.61 5.01
CA PRO A 276 8.85 6.97 3.71
C PRO A 276 9.83 5.85 3.38
N PRO A 277 9.43 4.91 2.51
CA PRO A 277 10.33 3.87 2.07
C PRO A 277 11.46 4.44 1.21
N THR A 278 12.58 3.74 1.22
CA THR A 278 13.61 3.82 0.20
C THR A 278 13.47 2.61 -0.72
N TRP A 279 13.20 2.87 -1.99
CA TRP A 279 13.24 1.88 -3.04
C TRP A 279 14.66 1.74 -3.57
N VAL A 280 15.03 0.52 -3.93
CA VAL A 280 16.28 0.23 -4.64
C VAL A 280 15.96 -0.37 -6.01
N VAL A 281 16.58 0.16 -7.05
CA VAL A 281 16.66 -0.44 -8.38
C VAL A 281 18.13 -0.75 -8.63
N THR A 282 18.52 -1.99 -8.32
CA THR A 282 19.93 -2.35 -8.18
C THR A 282 20.25 -3.68 -8.85
N GLY A 283 21.54 -4.01 -8.91
CA GLY A 283 22.02 -5.24 -9.51
C GLY A 283 23.48 -5.51 -9.18
N THR A 284 23.97 -6.68 -9.59
CA THR A 284 25.36 -7.11 -9.35
C THR A 284 26.37 -6.34 -10.21
N ASP A 285 25.93 -5.82 -11.35
CA ASP A 285 26.67 -4.96 -12.27
C ASP A 285 25.70 -4.03 -13.04
N ASP A 286 26.22 -3.17 -13.91
CA ASP A 286 25.40 -2.27 -14.74
C ASP A 286 24.40 -3.02 -15.63
N ARG A 287 24.71 -4.25 -16.05
CA ARG A 287 23.77 -5.08 -16.83
C ARG A 287 22.61 -5.55 -15.96
N GLY A 288 22.89 -5.92 -14.71
CA GLY A 288 21.87 -6.26 -13.72
C GLY A 288 20.94 -5.09 -13.39
N VAL A 289 21.49 -3.89 -13.25
CA VAL A 289 20.68 -2.66 -13.08
C VAL A 289 19.81 -2.42 -14.31
N ALA A 290 20.38 -2.51 -15.52
CA ALA A 290 19.62 -2.34 -16.75
C ALA A 290 18.49 -3.37 -16.87
N ALA A 291 18.72 -4.61 -16.46
CA ALA A 291 17.69 -5.64 -16.46
C ALA A 291 16.62 -5.39 -15.37
N ALA A 292 17.00 -4.84 -14.20
CA ALA A 292 16.04 -4.50 -13.15
C ALA A 292 15.03 -3.42 -13.59
N LEU A 293 15.35 -2.61 -14.59
CA LEU A 293 14.40 -1.65 -15.18
C LEU A 293 13.20 -2.34 -15.83
N ASP A 294 13.38 -3.54 -16.39
CA ASP A 294 12.30 -4.33 -16.98
C ASP A 294 11.30 -4.84 -15.93
N LEU A 295 11.62 -4.70 -14.63
CA LEU A 295 10.70 -5.05 -13.55
C LEU A 295 9.70 -3.93 -13.25
N LEU A 296 9.97 -2.67 -13.57
CA LEU A 296 9.10 -1.55 -13.21
C LEU A 296 7.76 -1.66 -13.96
N GLY A 297 6.65 -1.54 -13.22
CA GLY A 297 5.30 -1.76 -13.74
C GLY A 297 4.70 -3.10 -13.32
N ASP A 298 3.99 -3.74 -14.24
CA ASP A 298 3.25 -5.00 -14.02
C ASP A 298 4.03 -6.12 -13.31
N PRO A 299 5.34 -6.35 -13.57
CA PRO A 299 6.09 -7.41 -12.90
C PRO A 299 6.21 -7.23 -11.37
N LEU A 300 6.03 -6.02 -10.85
CA LEU A 300 6.03 -5.76 -9.41
C LEU A 300 4.71 -6.15 -8.75
N ARG A 301 3.61 -6.26 -9.50
CA ARG A 301 2.27 -6.48 -8.95
C ARG A 301 2.25 -7.70 -8.01
N ASP A 302 1.73 -7.48 -6.79
CA ASP A 302 1.60 -8.52 -5.75
C ASP A 302 2.94 -9.19 -5.38
N ARG A 303 4.05 -8.43 -5.44
CA ARG A 303 5.39 -8.89 -5.00
C ARG A 303 5.88 -8.11 -3.79
N PHE A 304 6.55 -8.81 -2.88
CA PHE A 304 7.28 -8.17 -1.78
C PHE A 304 8.53 -7.46 -2.31
N ALA A 305 9.30 -8.17 -3.14
CA ALA A 305 10.35 -7.66 -4.00
C ALA A 305 10.41 -8.51 -5.28
N ALA A 306 11.10 -8.04 -6.31
CA ALA A 306 11.25 -8.77 -7.58
C ALA A 306 12.70 -8.79 -8.03
N ALA A 307 13.15 -9.90 -8.61
CA ALA A 307 14.50 -10.06 -9.12
C ALA A 307 14.51 -10.58 -10.56
N ILE A 308 15.53 -10.18 -11.33
CA ILE A 308 15.81 -10.74 -12.65
C ILE A 308 16.73 -11.94 -12.50
N VAL A 309 16.32 -13.05 -13.11
CA VAL A 309 17.09 -14.28 -13.22
C VAL A 309 17.26 -14.58 -14.71
N GLU A 310 18.50 -14.56 -15.22
CA GLU A 310 18.81 -14.62 -16.66
C GLU A 310 18.04 -15.70 -17.45
N ASN A 311 17.70 -16.82 -16.82
CA ASN A 311 17.01 -17.95 -17.48
C ASN A 311 15.49 -18.02 -17.25
N GLN A 312 14.95 -17.26 -16.29
CA GLN A 312 13.53 -17.33 -15.89
C GLN A 312 12.77 -16.02 -16.17
N GLY A 313 13.47 -14.97 -16.61
CA GLY A 313 12.92 -13.63 -16.74
C GLY A 313 12.95 -12.94 -15.39
N HIS A 314 11.80 -12.87 -14.71
CA HIS A 314 11.69 -12.31 -13.37
C HIS A 314 11.09 -13.32 -12.38
N VAL A 315 11.44 -13.18 -11.11
CA VAL A 315 10.91 -13.98 -10.00
C VAL A 315 10.48 -13.07 -8.86
N GLY A 316 9.43 -13.47 -8.15
CA GLY A 316 9.09 -12.88 -6.85
C GLY A 316 10.13 -13.27 -5.80
N VAL A 317 10.36 -12.36 -4.85
CA VAL A 317 11.25 -12.55 -3.70
C VAL A 317 10.41 -12.34 -2.44
N PRO A 318 10.29 -13.33 -1.53
CA PRO A 318 11.01 -14.61 -1.47
C PRO A 318 10.72 -15.60 -2.61
N VAL A 319 11.70 -16.47 -2.90
CA VAL A 319 11.61 -17.52 -3.93
C VAL A 319 11.00 -18.80 -3.36
N ARG A 320 10.16 -19.49 -4.14
CA ARG A 320 9.54 -20.77 -3.76
C ARG A 320 10.33 -21.99 -4.26
#